data_AF-A0A2I1DLY4-F1
#
_entry.id   AF-A0A2I1DLY4-F1
#
_cell.length_a   1.000
_cell.length_b   1.000
_cell.length_c   1.000
_cell.angle_alpha   90.00
_cell.angle_beta   90.00
_cell.angle_gamma   90.00
#
_symmetry.space_group_name_H-M   'P 1'
#
loop_
_entity.id
_entity.type
_entity.pdbx_description
1 polymer ?
#
loop_
_entity_poly.entity_id
_entity_poly.type
_entity_poly.pdbx_seq_one_letter_code
_entity_poly.pdbx_strand_id
1 'polypeptide(L)'
;MTRPIVAEISRSALAHNLRVAQTHAPRSRIMAAVKANAYGHDVQLCAPVLADAGVDAFAVASLEEAETIHALNLAKPICLLGGPFADEEVSVAAERGYWLVIHEDRQLRWMENCAAQQDLQIFIKVDTGMHRLGFAPERLPEIFAKLQAYPHWQVLGLMSHLARADHTEDPFNAQQIGVFDQTLQNFSGLTLGQHSLANSGAVLALPAAHQYWVRPGLMLYGLSPFAGWNGIDIGLQPVLSWRSEIVATRQLQAGEWLGYGAAWQAPVACRVGVVAAGYGDGYPRPLETDTDIVVAGQKTRTLGRVSMDMLFVDLTHVQADIGSAVHLMGAGGPTLESLASRLETIPYEMSCRLQMRVPRRLGP
;
A
#
# COMPACT_ATOMS: atom_id res chain seq x y z
N MET A 1 2.01 -11.17 24.13
CA MET A 1 3.44 -10.93 23.85
C MET A 1 3.96 -9.89 24.83
N THR A 2 5.17 -10.05 25.37
CA THR A 2 5.75 -9.19 26.42
C THR A 2 6.77 -8.17 25.88
N ARG A 3 7.30 -8.36 24.67
CA ARG A 3 8.21 -7.39 24.04
C ARG A 3 7.44 -6.10 23.72
N PRO A 4 7.92 -4.92 24.15
CA PRO A 4 7.21 -3.65 23.97
C PRO A 4 7.46 -3.12 22.56
N ILE A 5 6.85 -3.76 21.57
CA ILE A 5 6.85 -3.32 20.17
C ILE A 5 5.50 -3.60 19.56
N VAL A 6 4.92 -2.62 18.86
CA VAL A 6 3.59 -2.73 18.27
C VAL A 6 3.42 -1.80 17.08
N ALA A 7 2.79 -2.30 16.04
CA ALA A 7 2.27 -1.48 14.94
C ALA A 7 0.77 -1.26 15.18
N GLU A 8 0.40 -0.07 15.64
CA GLU A 8 -0.99 0.31 15.84
C GLU A 8 -1.58 0.85 14.53
N ILE A 9 -2.80 0.41 14.21
CA ILE A 9 -3.50 0.69 12.96
C ILE A 9 -4.75 1.49 13.31
N SER A 10 -4.78 2.78 12.97
CA SER A 10 -5.89 3.66 13.32
C SER A 10 -7.13 3.40 12.46
N ARG A 11 -8.23 3.00 13.12
CA ARG A 11 -9.54 2.82 12.46
C ARG A 11 -10.07 4.15 11.93
N SER A 12 -10.01 5.21 12.73
CA SER A 12 -10.53 6.53 12.34
C SER A 12 -9.77 7.15 11.17
N ALA A 13 -8.44 7.04 11.16
CA ALA A 13 -7.62 7.52 10.05
C ALA A 13 -7.93 6.78 8.74
N LEU A 14 -8.08 5.45 8.80
CA LEU A 14 -8.39 4.64 7.61
C LEU A 14 -9.78 5.01 7.03
N ALA A 15 -10.78 5.16 7.90
CA ALA A 15 -12.11 5.60 7.49
C ALA A 15 -12.11 7.06 6.97
N HIS A 16 -11.30 7.94 7.56
CA HIS A 16 -11.10 9.31 7.09
C HIS A 16 -10.52 9.34 5.68
N ASN A 17 -9.44 8.61 5.44
CA ASN A 17 -8.78 8.58 4.14
C ASN A 17 -9.66 7.99 3.04
N LEU A 18 -10.52 7.02 3.36
CA LEU A 18 -11.54 6.53 2.43
C LEU A 18 -12.52 7.65 2.05
N ARG A 19 -13.01 8.44 3.01
CA ARG A 19 -13.88 9.60 2.73
C ARG A 19 -13.17 10.67 1.89
N VAL A 20 -11.88 10.88 2.11
CA VAL A 20 -11.07 11.77 1.25
C VAL A 20 -11.07 11.25 -0.19
N ALA A 21 -10.84 9.96 -0.42
CA ALA A 21 -10.92 9.37 -1.76
C ALA A 21 -12.32 9.54 -2.39
N GLN A 22 -13.40 9.35 -1.62
CA GLN A 22 -14.78 9.57 -2.08
C GLN A 22 -15.03 11.04 -2.45
N THR A 23 -14.47 11.98 -1.68
CA THR A 23 -14.61 13.42 -1.93
C THR A 23 -13.89 13.83 -3.22
N HIS A 24 -12.71 13.27 -3.49
CA HIS A 24 -11.98 13.56 -4.72
C HIS A 24 -12.58 12.90 -5.97
N ALA A 25 -13.24 11.74 -5.83
CA ALA A 25 -13.85 11.00 -6.93
C ALA A 25 -15.35 10.72 -6.69
N PRO A 26 -16.21 11.74 -6.55
CA PRO A 26 -17.59 11.60 -6.05
C PRO A 26 -18.54 10.86 -7.01
N ARG A 27 -18.13 10.67 -8.26
CA ARG A 27 -18.90 9.95 -9.29
C ARG A 27 -18.36 8.54 -9.55
N SER A 28 -17.31 8.14 -8.84
CA SER A 28 -16.66 6.86 -9.00
C SER A 28 -16.93 5.97 -7.80
N ARG A 29 -16.96 4.66 -8.04
CA ARG A 29 -16.87 3.65 -6.98
C ARG A 29 -15.43 3.43 -6.56
N ILE A 30 -15.25 3.02 -5.31
CA ILE A 30 -13.92 2.78 -4.74
C ILE A 30 -13.63 1.29 -4.63
N MET A 31 -12.62 0.87 -5.37
CA MET A 31 -12.00 -0.45 -5.24
C MET A 31 -10.71 -0.31 -4.42
N ALA A 32 -10.79 -0.54 -3.10
CA ALA A 32 -9.64 -0.34 -2.22
C ALA A 32 -8.54 -1.37 -2.48
N ALA A 33 -7.35 -0.90 -2.84
CA ALA A 33 -6.19 -1.77 -2.97
C ALA A 33 -5.68 -2.16 -1.56
N VAL A 34 -5.73 -3.45 -1.26
CA VAL A 34 -5.35 -4.03 0.04
C VAL A 34 -4.33 -5.16 -0.08
N LYS A 35 -3.65 -5.25 -1.22
CA LYS A 35 -2.54 -6.18 -1.48
C LYS A 35 -1.35 -5.99 -0.52
N ALA A 36 -0.45 -6.96 -0.51
CA ALA A 36 0.71 -7.03 0.37
C ALA A 36 0.33 -6.86 1.84
N ASN A 37 -0.70 -7.61 2.28
CA ASN A 37 -1.26 -7.54 3.63
C ASN A 37 -1.68 -6.10 4.04
N ALA A 38 -2.51 -5.46 3.20
CA ALA A 38 -2.88 -4.05 3.31
C ALA A 38 -1.65 -3.13 3.42
N TYR A 39 -0.68 -3.33 2.54
CA TYR A 39 0.59 -2.60 2.52
C TYR A 39 1.32 -2.63 3.88
N GLY A 40 1.32 -3.80 4.52
CA GLY A 40 1.92 -4.03 5.83
C GLY A 40 1.08 -3.62 7.04
N HIS A 41 -0.16 -3.15 6.86
CA HIS A 41 -1.05 -2.69 7.94
C HIS A 41 -1.95 -3.78 8.53
N ASP A 42 -1.82 -5.03 8.07
CA ASP A 42 -2.72 -6.15 8.38
C ASP A 42 -4.08 -6.02 7.69
N VAL A 43 -4.27 -6.84 6.68
CA VAL A 43 -5.51 -6.86 5.91
C VAL A 43 -6.72 -7.30 6.73
N GLN A 44 -6.52 -8.16 7.74
CA GLN A 44 -7.61 -8.61 8.62
C GLN A 44 -8.08 -7.50 9.56
N LEU A 45 -7.23 -6.50 9.84
CA LEU A 45 -7.60 -5.30 10.59
C LEU A 45 -8.19 -4.23 9.67
N CYS A 46 -7.60 -4.01 8.49
CA CYS A 46 -7.99 -2.93 7.59
C CYS A 46 -9.27 -3.21 6.81
N ALA A 47 -9.46 -4.42 6.28
CA ALA A 47 -10.58 -4.70 5.39
C ALA A 47 -11.95 -4.55 6.06
N PRO A 48 -12.19 -5.04 7.31
CA PRO A 48 -13.46 -4.81 7.99
C PRO A 48 -13.75 -3.32 8.22
N VAL A 49 -12.73 -2.53 8.58
CA VAL A 49 -12.87 -1.08 8.76
C VAL A 49 -13.27 -0.39 7.45
N LEU A 50 -12.65 -0.77 6.33
CA LEU A 50 -13.00 -0.21 5.02
C LEU A 50 -14.40 -0.64 4.56
N ALA A 51 -14.80 -1.89 4.86
CA ALA A 51 -16.16 -2.38 4.59
C ALA A 51 -17.21 -1.59 5.39
N ASP A 52 -17.01 -1.43 6.70
CA ASP A 52 -17.87 -0.63 7.58
C ASP A 52 -17.94 0.83 7.12
N ALA A 53 -16.83 1.39 6.64
CA ALA A 53 -16.74 2.76 6.14
C ALA A 53 -17.31 2.94 4.73
N GLY A 54 -17.80 1.88 4.09
CA GLY A 54 -18.55 1.96 2.83
C GLY A 54 -17.71 1.82 1.56
N VAL A 55 -16.60 1.07 1.59
CA VAL A 55 -15.90 0.70 0.35
C VAL A 55 -16.79 -0.14 -0.58
N ASP A 56 -16.66 0.04 -1.89
CA ASP A 56 -17.48 -0.68 -2.87
C ASP A 56 -16.92 -2.07 -3.21
N ALA A 57 -15.59 -2.21 -3.30
CA ALA A 57 -14.91 -3.46 -3.62
C ALA A 57 -13.47 -3.48 -3.07
N PHE A 58 -12.84 -4.67 -3.05
CA PHE A 58 -11.43 -4.83 -2.72
C PHE A 58 -10.61 -5.23 -3.95
N ALA A 59 -9.36 -4.78 -4.00
CA ALA A 59 -8.38 -5.16 -5.00
C ALA A 59 -7.13 -5.76 -4.35
N VAL A 60 -6.76 -6.94 -4.80
CA VAL A 60 -5.61 -7.72 -4.31
C VAL A 60 -4.70 -8.11 -5.48
N ALA A 61 -3.49 -8.58 -5.20
CA ALA A 61 -2.52 -8.96 -6.21
C ALA A 61 -2.65 -10.44 -6.63
N SER A 62 -3.09 -11.32 -5.75
CA SER A 62 -3.13 -12.78 -5.96
C SER A 62 -4.36 -13.44 -5.36
N LEU A 63 -4.58 -14.71 -5.69
CA LEU A 63 -5.69 -15.51 -5.17
C LEU A 63 -5.60 -15.72 -3.64
N GLU A 64 -4.40 -15.92 -3.09
CA GLU A 64 -4.22 -16.14 -1.64
C GLU A 64 -4.65 -14.91 -0.82
N GLU A 65 -4.38 -13.72 -1.36
CA GLU A 65 -4.85 -12.47 -0.76
C GLU A 65 -6.39 -12.34 -0.88
N ALA A 66 -6.99 -12.80 -1.98
CA ALA A 66 -8.44 -12.82 -2.15
C ALA A 66 -9.11 -13.77 -1.16
N GLU A 67 -8.60 -14.99 -1.00
CA GLU A 67 -9.11 -15.96 -0.03
C GLU A 67 -9.01 -15.43 1.40
N THR A 68 -7.95 -14.68 1.71
CA THR A 68 -7.81 -14.01 3.02
C THR A 68 -8.95 -13.00 3.26
N ILE A 69 -9.32 -12.19 2.26
CA ILE A 69 -10.46 -11.28 2.35
C ILE A 69 -11.79 -12.04 2.38
N HIS A 70 -11.94 -13.08 1.56
CA HIS A 70 -13.16 -13.88 1.47
C HIS A 70 -13.50 -14.52 2.82
N ALA A 71 -12.50 -15.04 3.54
CA ALA A 71 -12.67 -15.60 4.88
C ALA A 71 -13.22 -14.60 5.92
N LEU A 72 -13.09 -13.29 5.68
CA LEU A 72 -13.66 -12.24 6.54
C LEU A 72 -15.16 -12.02 6.30
N ASN A 73 -15.75 -12.61 5.26
CA ASN A 73 -17.18 -12.57 4.95
C ASN A 73 -17.77 -11.15 4.86
N LEU A 74 -17.04 -10.21 4.25
CA LEU A 74 -17.42 -8.79 4.20
C LEU A 74 -18.52 -8.45 3.17
N ALA A 75 -19.01 -9.43 2.42
CA ALA A 75 -20.01 -9.25 1.35
C ALA A 75 -19.65 -8.14 0.34
N LYS A 76 -18.35 -8.02 0.00
CA LYS A 76 -17.83 -7.09 -1.02
C LYS A 76 -17.17 -7.88 -2.16
N PRO A 77 -17.28 -7.42 -3.41
CA PRO A 77 -16.53 -8.00 -4.51
C PRO A 77 -15.02 -7.88 -4.31
N ILE A 78 -14.27 -8.84 -4.85
CA ILE A 78 -12.81 -8.92 -4.76
C ILE A 78 -12.25 -9.05 -6.18
N CYS A 79 -11.29 -8.19 -6.51
CA CYS A 79 -10.65 -8.12 -7.83
C CYS A 79 -9.19 -8.56 -7.78
N LEU A 80 -8.82 -9.52 -8.62
CA LEU A 80 -7.45 -10.01 -8.79
C LEU A 80 -6.71 -9.13 -9.81
N LEU A 81 -5.98 -8.12 -9.34
CA LEU A 81 -5.27 -7.15 -10.21
C LEU A 81 -4.15 -7.77 -11.05
N GLY A 82 -3.57 -8.89 -10.56
CA GLY A 82 -2.58 -9.69 -11.25
C GLY A 82 -3.17 -10.70 -12.25
N GLY A 83 -4.49 -10.90 -12.22
CA GLY A 83 -5.12 -12.04 -12.86
C GLY A 83 -4.74 -13.38 -12.20
N PRO A 84 -5.15 -14.50 -12.79
CA PRO A 84 -4.72 -15.82 -12.35
C PRO A 84 -3.26 -16.07 -12.74
N PHE A 85 -2.53 -16.83 -11.92
CA PHE A 85 -1.16 -17.29 -12.19
C PHE A 85 -1.07 -18.78 -12.57
N ALA A 86 -2.14 -19.53 -12.36
CA ALA A 86 -2.33 -20.92 -12.79
C ALA A 86 -3.77 -21.14 -13.27
N ASP A 87 -4.03 -22.23 -13.98
CA ASP A 87 -5.35 -22.55 -14.51
C ASP A 87 -6.35 -22.96 -13.43
N GLU A 88 -5.89 -23.62 -12.36
CA GLU A 88 -6.76 -23.97 -11.23
C GLU A 88 -7.34 -22.73 -10.54
N GLU A 89 -6.59 -21.61 -10.53
CA GLU A 89 -7.05 -20.35 -9.92
C GLU A 89 -8.27 -19.77 -10.63
N VAL A 90 -8.45 -20.05 -11.93
CA VAL A 90 -9.64 -19.62 -12.68
C VAL A 90 -10.89 -20.30 -12.13
N SER A 91 -10.81 -21.60 -11.84
CA SER A 91 -11.94 -22.37 -11.32
C SER A 91 -12.35 -21.84 -9.94
N VAL A 92 -11.37 -21.55 -9.08
CA VAL A 92 -11.61 -20.95 -7.76
C VAL A 92 -12.24 -19.57 -7.91
N ALA A 93 -11.73 -18.73 -8.80
CA ALA A 93 -12.28 -17.41 -9.04
C ALA A 93 -13.74 -17.45 -9.54
N ALA A 94 -14.07 -18.41 -10.41
CA ALA A 94 -15.44 -18.63 -10.87
C ALA A 94 -16.37 -19.05 -9.72
N GLU A 95 -15.97 -20.04 -8.92
CA GLU A 95 -16.75 -20.53 -7.77
C GLU A 95 -16.99 -19.42 -6.72
N ARG A 96 -15.97 -18.61 -6.46
CA ARG A 96 -16.00 -17.54 -5.46
C ARG A 96 -16.59 -16.23 -5.97
N GLY A 97 -16.81 -16.10 -7.28
CA GLY A 97 -17.26 -14.87 -7.93
C GLY A 97 -16.23 -13.73 -7.90
N TYR A 98 -14.93 -14.05 -7.92
CA TYR A 98 -13.87 -13.05 -7.99
C TYR A 98 -13.82 -12.39 -9.37
N TRP A 99 -13.49 -11.10 -9.39
CA TRP A 99 -13.26 -10.37 -10.63
C TRP A 99 -11.84 -10.65 -11.13
N LEU A 100 -11.73 -11.16 -12.35
CA LEU A 100 -10.45 -11.47 -12.98
C LEU A 100 -9.97 -10.28 -13.81
N VAL A 101 -8.70 -9.88 -13.65
CA VAL A 101 -8.04 -9.00 -14.62
C VAL A 101 -7.22 -9.85 -15.57
N ILE A 102 -7.56 -9.83 -16.86
CA ILE A 102 -6.78 -10.52 -17.89
C ILE A 102 -5.84 -9.55 -18.61
N HIS A 103 -4.62 -10.00 -18.87
CA HIS A 103 -3.58 -9.17 -19.48
C HIS A 103 -2.64 -9.93 -20.41
N GLU A 104 -2.81 -11.23 -20.58
CA GLU A 104 -2.04 -12.05 -21.52
C GLU A 104 -2.85 -13.21 -22.15
N ASP A 105 -2.40 -13.72 -23.30
CA ASP A 105 -3.06 -14.80 -24.05
C ASP A 105 -3.13 -16.14 -23.26
N ARG A 106 -2.19 -16.36 -22.33
CA ARG A 106 -2.17 -17.58 -21.52
C ARG A 106 -3.36 -17.65 -20.56
N GLN A 107 -3.75 -16.52 -19.96
CA GLN A 107 -4.89 -16.44 -19.05
C GLN A 107 -6.22 -16.71 -19.77
N LEU A 108 -6.34 -16.25 -21.01
CA LEU A 108 -7.49 -16.59 -21.86
C LEU A 108 -7.61 -18.10 -22.05
N ARG A 109 -6.52 -18.78 -22.44
CA ARG A 109 -6.53 -20.25 -22.61
C ARG A 109 -6.92 -20.99 -21.33
N TRP A 110 -6.46 -20.51 -20.17
CA TRP A 110 -6.86 -21.08 -18.89
C TRP A 110 -8.35 -20.91 -18.62
N MET A 111 -8.92 -19.74 -18.93
CA MET A 111 -10.36 -19.51 -18.85
C MET A 111 -11.15 -20.44 -19.76
N GLU A 112 -10.70 -20.63 -21.00
CA GLU A 112 -11.33 -21.53 -21.97
C GLU A 112 -11.34 -22.98 -21.46
N ASN A 113 -10.21 -23.44 -20.89
CA ASN A 113 -10.09 -24.81 -20.42
C ASN A 113 -10.87 -25.09 -19.13
N CYS A 114 -10.88 -24.14 -18.19
CA CYS A 114 -11.35 -24.39 -16.83
C CYS A 114 -12.75 -23.81 -16.55
N ALA A 115 -13.17 -22.80 -17.31
CA ALA A 115 -14.34 -21.98 -16.99
C ALA A 115 -15.17 -21.57 -18.21
N ALA A 116 -15.06 -22.27 -19.35
CA ALA A 116 -15.84 -21.97 -20.57
C ALA A 116 -17.36 -21.92 -20.36
N GLN A 117 -17.89 -22.68 -19.40
CA GLN A 117 -19.31 -22.75 -19.08
C GLN A 117 -19.65 -22.13 -17.71
N GLN A 118 -18.69 -21.46 -17.07
CA GLN A 118 -18.88 -20.81 -15.78
C GLN A 118 -19.08 -19.31 -15.98
N ASP A 119 -19.84 -18.70 -15.07
CA ASP A 119 -20.00 -17.25 -15.05
C ASP A 119 -18.70 -16.59 -14.57
N LEU A 120 -18.14 -15.71 -15.40
CA LEU A 120 -16.93 -14.95 -15.07
C LEU A 120 -17.19 -13.46 -15.19
N GLN A 121 -16.59 -12.68 -14.29
CA GLN A 121 -16.59 -11.21 -14.35
C GLN A 121 -15.16 -10.72 -14.57
N ILE A 122 -14.94 -10.04 -15.69
CA ILE A 122 -13.58 -9.82 -16.22
C ILE A 122 -13.34 -8.34 -16.50
N PHE A 123 -12.16 -7.88 -16.11
CA PHE A 123 -11.55 -6.67 -16.64
C PHE A 123 -10.48 -7.03 -17.66
N ILE A 124 -10.45 -6.33 -18.79
CA ILE A 124 -9.35 -6.44 -19.75
C ILE A 124 -8.34 -5.34 -19.46
N LYS A 125 -7.10 -5.73 -19.15
CA LYS A 125 -6.03 -4.77 -18.89
C LYS A 125 -5.42 -4.29 -20.19
N VAL A 126 -5.38 -2.97 -20.36
CA VAL A 126 -4.79 -2.29 -21.52
C VAL A 126 -3.48 -1.65 -21.10
N ASP A 127 -2.42 -1.92 -21.83
CA ASP A 127 -1.16 -1.21 -21.67
C ASP A 127 -1.22 0.13 -22.41
N THR A 128 -1.26 1.21 -21.64
CA THR A 128 -1.31 2.59 -22.15
C THR A 128 0.08 3.26 -22.16
N GLY A 129 1.13 2.52 -21.78
CA GLY A 129 2.50 3.03 -21.75
C GLY A 129 3.32 2.64 -20.50
N MET A 130 2.72 1.98 -19.50
CA MET A 130 3.49 1.52 -18.34
C MET A 130 4.38 0.31 -18.70
N HIS A 131 3.99 -0.47 -19.73
CA HIS A 131 4.76 -1.60 -20.25
C HIS A 131 5.08 -2.69 -19.21
N ARG A 132 4.26 -2.78 -18.15
CA ARG A 132 4.39 -3.81 -17.12
C ARG A 132 3.47 -5.01 -17.40
N LEU A 133 2.18 -4.76 -17.61
CA LEU A 133 1.14 -5.76 -17.89
C LEU A 133 0.03 -5.10 -18.71
N GLY A 134 -0.60 -5.87 -19.59
CA GLY A 134 -1.75 -5.45 -20.38
C GLY A 134 -1.58 -5.76 -21.86
N PHE A 135 -2.70 -5.89 -22.56
CA PHE A 135 -2.70 -5.98 -24.00
C PHE A 135 -2.45 -4.59 -24.62
N ALA A 136 -1.72 -4.57 -25.73
CA ALA A 136 -1.67 -3.37 -26.56
C ALA A 136 -3.09 -3.07 -27.11
N PRO A 137 -3.49 -1.80 -27.25
CA PRO A 137 -4.82 -1.42 -27.76
C PRO A 137 -5.19 -2.11 -29.08
N GLU A 138 -4.21 -2.34 -29.96
CA GLU A 138 -4.38 -2.95 -31.28
C GLU A 138 -4.74 -4.44 -31.21
N ARG A 139 -4.44 -5.12 -30.09
CA ARG A 139 -4.83 -6.52 -29.87
C ARG A 139 -6.28 -6.67 -29.44
N LEU A 140 -6.90 -5.62 -28.89
CA LEU A 140 -8.25 -5.72 -28.31
C LEU A 140 -9.33 -6.22 -29.27
N PRO A 141 -9.36 -5.87 -30.58
CA PRO A 141 -10.34 -6.44 -31.50
C PRO A 141 -10.29 -7.98 -31.53
N GLU A 142 -9.09 -8.56 -31.54
CA GLU A 142 -8.89 -10.01 -31.51
C GLU A 142 -9.35 -10.60 -30.17
N ILE A 143 -9.02 -9.94 -29.05
CA ILE A 143 -9.42 -10.40 -27.71
C ILE A 143 -10.94 -10.40 -27.56
N PHE A 144 -11.62 -9.31 -27.93
CA PHE A 144 -13.07 -9.23 -27.87
C PHE A 144 -13.75 -10.25 -28.79
N ALA A 145 -13.21 -10.50 -29.99
CA ALA A 145 -13.74 -11.53 -30.89
C ALA A 145 -13.68 -12.95 -30.25
N LYS A 146 -12.61 -13.28 -29.51
CA LYS A 146 -12.53 -14.54 -28.74
C LYS A 146 -13.57 -14.59 -27.62
N LEU A 147 -13.72 -13.50 -26.87
CA LEU A 147 -14.65 -13.44 -25.73
C LEU A 147 -16.12 -13.59 -26.15
N GLN A 148 -16.49 -13.19 -27.38
CA GLN A 148 -17.84 -13.39 -27.92
C GLN A 148 -18.28 -14.86 -28.01
N ALA A 149 -17.34 -15.80 -28.03
CA ALA A 149 -17.65 -17.24 -28.02
C ALA A 149 -18.16 -17.75 -26.65
N TYR A 150 -18.03 -16.94 -25.59
CA TYR A 150 -18.31 -17.33 -24.21
C TYR A 150 -19.36 -16.40 -23.57
N PRO A 151 -20.67 -16.66 -23.76
CA PRO A 151 -21.74 -15.76 -23.31
C PRO A 151 -21.84 -15.61 -21.78
N HIS A 152 -21.25 -16.54 -21.02
CA HIS A 152 -21.18 -16.50 -19.55
C HIS A 152 -20.08 -15.56 -19.02
N TRP A 153 -19.23 -15.05 -19.90
CA TRP A 153 -18.13 -14.18 -19.52
C TRP A 153 -18.53 -12.71 -19.71
N GLN A 154 -18.69 -12.01 -18.60
CA GLN A 154 -19.07 -10.61 -18.59
C GLN A 154 -17.82 -9.73 -18.51
N VAL A 155 -17.56 -8.98 -19.58
CA VAL A 155 -16.52 -7.94 -19.56
C VAL A 155 -17.05 -6.72 -18.82
N LEU A 156 -16.65 -6.56 -17.56
CA LEU A 156 -17.02 -5.42 -16.72
C LEU A 156 -16.55 -4.10 -17.34
N GLY A 157 -15.29 -4.06 -17.77
CA GLY A 157 -14.69 -2.88 -18.37
C GLY A 157 -13.22 -3.06 -18.69
N LEU A 158 -12.67 -2.05 -19.35
CA LEU A 158 -11.24 -1.89 -19.55
C LEU A 158 -10.56 -1.34 -18.29
N MET A 159 -9.37 -1.83 -17.99
CA MET A 159 -8.54 -1.37 -16.87
C MET A 159 -7.14 -0.98 -17.35
N SER A 160 -6.59 0.12 -16.85
CA SER A 160 -5.16 0.44 -17.04
C SER A 160 -4.57 1.07 -15.78
N HIS A 161 -3.30 1.48 -15.81
CA HIS A 161 -2.61 2.07 -14.67
C HIS A 161 -1.65 3.17 -15.11
N LEU A 162 -1.78 4.34 -14.50
CA LEU A 162 -0.87 5.46 -14.75
C LEU A 162 0.48 5.21 -14.09
N ALA A 163 1.56 5.49 -14.83
CA ALA A 163 2.94 5.28 -14.40
C ALA A 163 3.51 6.49 -13.64
N ARG A 164 3.04 7.70 -13.96
CA ARG A 164 3.61 8.98 -13.51
C ARG A 164 2.59 9.85 -12.76
N ALA A 165 1.54 9.25 -12.21
CA ALA A 165 0.48 9.99 -11.50
C ALA A 165 0.95 10.62 -10.18
N ASP A 166 2.15 10.28 -9.73
CA ASP A 166 2.90 10.92 -8.64
C ASP A 166 3.56 12.25 -9.05
N HIS A 167 3.62 12.55 -10.35
CA HIS A 167 4.11 13.80 -10.94
C HIS A 167 2.97 14.44 -11.74
N THR A 168 2.15 15.27 -11.08
CA THR A 168 0.83 15.71 -11.62
C THR A 168 0.91 16.37 -12.99
N GLU A 169 1.92 17.22 -13.21
CA GLU A 169 2.12 17.96 -14.46
C GLU A 169 2.89 17.18 -15.53
N ASP A 170 3.21 15.91 -15.29
CA ASP A 170 3.95 15.11 -16.27
C ASP A 170 3.08 14.87 -17.52
N PRO A 171 3.54 15.28 -18.73
CA PRO A 171 2.77 15.12 -19.96
C PRO A 171 2.45 13.66 -20.29
N PHE A 172 3.21 12.70 -19.74
CA PHE A 172 2.93 11.29 -19.92
C PHE A 172 1.60 10.87 -19.31
N ASN A 173 1.12 11.53 -18.25
CA ASN A 173 -0.21 11.28 -17.70
C ASN A 173 -1.30 11.57 -18.73
N ALA A 174 -1.23 12.73 -19.40
CA ALA A 174 -2.17 13.10 -20.44
C ALA A 174 -2.10 12.14 -21.65
N GLN A 175 -0.90 11.70 -22.01
CA GLN A 175 -0.71 10.69 -23.06
C GLN A 175 -1.40 9.36 -22.70
N GLN A 176 -1.15 8.80 -21.51
CA GLN A 176 -1.76 7.53 -21.09
C GLN A 176 -3.29 7.63 -20.99
N ILE A 177 -3.81 8.75 -20.47
CA ILE A 177 -5.27 9.03 -20.42
C ILE A 177 -5.84 9.08 -21.84
N GLY A 178 -5.19 9.80 -22.77
CA GLY A 178 -5.64 9.90 -24.16
C GLY A 178 -5.69 8.55 -24.88
N VAL A 179 -4.67 7.71 -24.71
CA VAL A 179 -4.66 6.33 -25.26
C VAL A 179 -5.81 5.52 -24.67
N PHE A 180 -6.04 5.63 -23.35
CA PHE A 180 -7.13 4.92 -22.69
C PHE A 180 -8.50 5.37 -23.22
N ASP A 181 -8.77 6.67 -23.28
CA ASP A 181 -10.03 7.23 -23.74
C ASP A 181 -10.31 6.89 -25.22
N GLN A 182 -9.30 6.97 -26.09
CA GLN A 182 -9.43 6.54 -27.48
C GLN A 182 -9.77 5.05 -27.57
N THR A 183 -9.16 4.23 -26.71
CA THR A 183 -9.48 2.80 -26.62
C THR A 183 -10.92 2.58 -26.16
N LEU A 184 -11.40 3.32 -25.16
CA LEU A 184 -12.79 3.21 -24.68
C LEU A 184 -13.81 3.48 -25.80
N GLN A 185 -13.56 4.47 -26.65
CA GLN A 185 -14.46 4.82 -27.76
C GLN A 185 -14.69 3.64 -28.71
N ASN A 186 -13.64 2.86 -28.98
CA ASN A 186 -13.69 1.71 -29.90
C ASN A 186 -14.43 0.50 -29.33
N PHE A 187 -14.56 0.38 -28.00
CA PHE A 187 -15.07 -0.82 -27.32
C PHE A 187 -16.22 -0.56 -26.33
N SER A 188 -16.77 0.65 -26.31
CA SER A 188 -17.84 1.06 -25.37
C SER A 188 -19.07 0.12 -25.39
N GLY A 189 -19.44 -0.42 -26.56
CA GLY A 189 -20.56 -1.36 -26.71
C GLY A 189 -20.28 -2.81 -26.35
N LEU A 190 -19.03 -3.17 -25.99
CA LEU A 190 -18.61 -4.54 -25.71
C LEU A 190 -18.30 -4.79 -24.23
N THR A 191 -18.56 -3.80 -23.36
CA THR A 191 -18.32 -3.89 -21.91
C THR A 191 -19.51 -3.36 -21.13
N LEU A 192 -19.56 -3.61 -19.82
CA LEU A 192 -20.56 -3.03 -18.92
C LEU A 192 -20.26 -1.56 -18.53
N GLY A 193 -19.26 -0.93 -19.16
CA GLY A 193 -18.89 0.47 -18.91
C GLY A 193 -18.19 0.71 -17.57
N GLN A 194 -17.79 -0.34 -16.86
CA GLN A 194 -17.16 -0.23 -15.54
C GLN A 194 -15.65 0.00 -15.67
N HIS A 195 -15.21 1.02 -16.41
CA HIS A 195 -13.77 1.24 -16.67
C HIS A 195 -12.98 1.68 -15.43
N SER A 196 -11.65 1.46 -15.43
CA SER A 196 -10.80 1.83 -14.30
C SER A 196 -9.37 2.24 -14.68
N LEU A 197 -8.96 3.45 -14.32
CA LEU A 197 -7.62 3.98 -14.61
C LEU A 197 -6.89 4.52 -13.37
N ALA A 198 -7.56 5.35 -12.58
CA ALA A 198 -6.94 6.11 -11.49
C ALA A 198 -6.41 5.25 -10.33
N ASN A 199 -5.13 5.42 -10.02
CA ASN A 199 -4.49 5.03 -8.75
C ASN A 199 -4.55 6.20 -7.74
N SER A 200 -3.91 6.08 -6.56
CA SER A 200 -3.97 7.15 -5.53
C SER A 200 -3.55 8.55 -6.00
N GLY A 201 -2.46 8.68 -6.77
CA GLY A 201 -2.03 9.99 -7.28
C GLY A 201 -3.08 10.58 -8.23
N ALA A 202 -3.64 9.75 -9.10
CA ALA A 202 -4.68 10.17 -10.03
C ALA A 202 -6.03 10.47 -9.36
N VAL A 203 -6.39 9.76 -8.29
CA VAL A 203 -7.55 10.08 -7.46
C VAL A 203 -7.43 11.51 -6.94
N LEU A 204 -6.27 11.86 -6.38
CA LEU A 204 -6.04 13.15 -5.75
C LEU A 204 -5.86 14.30 -6.75
N ALA A 205 -5.20 14.06 -7.89
CA ALA A 205 -4.73 15.15 -8.76
C ALA A 205 -5.23 15.11 -10.21
N LEU A 206 -5.77 13.99 -10.70
CA LEU A 206 -6.12 13.82 -12.12
C LEU A 206 -7.59 13.42 -12.31
N PRO A 207 -8.56 14.34 -12.15
CA PRO A 207 -9.99 14.05 -12.32
C PRO A 207 -10.34 13.47 -13.70
N ALA A 208 -9.58 13.80 -14.75
CA ALA A 208 -9.75 13.25 -16.09
C ALA A 208 -9.50 11.72 -16.15
N ALA A 209 -8.72 11.16 -15.21
CA ALA A 209 -8.48 9.73 -15.10
C ALA A 209 -9.55 9.00 -14.28
N HIS A 210 -10.51 9.72 -13.67
CA HIS A 210 -11.58 9.11 -12.89
C HIS A 210 -12.58 8.47 -13.85
N GLN A 211 -12.81 7.17 -13.63
CA GLN A 211 -13.72 6.36 -14.42
C GLN A 211 -14.78 5.77 -13.48
N TYR A 212 -15.47 4.71 -13.88
CA TYR A 212 -16.44 4.04 -13.01
C TYR A 212 -15.78 3.57 -11.70
N TRP A 213 -14.57 3.00 -11.77
CA TRP A 213 -13.80 2.55 -10.62
C TRP A 213 -12.52 3.37 -10.46
N VAL A 214 -12.28 3.88 -9.26
CA VAL A 214 -10.96 4.33 -8.81
C VAL A 214 -10.34 3.32 -7.86
N ARG A 215 -8.99 3.22 -7.86
CA ARG A 215 -8.25 2.19 -7.11
C ARG A 215 -7.25 2.80 -6.13
N PRO A 216 -7.70 3.49 -5.07
CA PRO A 216 -6.80 4.05 -4.07
C PRO A 216 -6.13 2.92 -3.29
N GLY A 217 -4.81 3.03 -3.10
CA GLY A 217 -4.02 2.21 -2.20
C GLY A 217 -3.34 3.11 -1.17
N LEU A 218 -2.27 3.79 -1.57
CA LEU A 218 -1.36 4.58 -0.72
C LEU A 218 -2.11 5.55 0.15
N MET A 219 -3.00 6.32 -0.48
CA MET A 219 -3.74 7.36 0.19
C MET A 219 -4.64 6.82 1.30
N LEU A 220 -5.14 5.59 1.20
CA LEU A 220 -5.97 4.98 2.25
C LEU A 220 -5.19 4.82 3.55
N TYR A 221 -3.87 4.64 3.46
CA TYR A 221 -2.99 4.44 4.62
C TYR A 221 -2.37 5.75 5.14
N GLY A 222 -2.82 6.90 4.63
CA GLY A 222 -2.40 8.20 5.12
C GLY A 222 -1.09 8.69 4.52
N LEU A 223 -0.70 8.14 3.38
CA LEU A 223 0.59 8.38 2.77
C LEU A 223 0.42 9.17 1.47
N SER A 224 1.30 10.15 1.26
CA SER A 224 1.31 10.96 0.05
C SER A 224 1.86 10.17 -1.15
N PRO A 225 1.17 10.21 -2.31
CA PRO A 225 1.75 9.75 -3.58
C PRO A 225 2.69 10.78 -4.22
N PHE A 226 2.80 11.99 -3.70
CA PHE A 226 3.56 13.08 -4.32
C PHE A 226 4.89 13.31 -3.61
N ALA A 227 5.97 13.36 -4.37
CA ALA A 227 7.31 13.61 -3.84
C ALA A 227 7.38 14.96 -3.11
N GLY A 228 8.02 14.98 -1.94
CA GLY A 228 8.19 16.20 -1.13
C GLY A 228 6.98 16.58 -0.26
N TRP A 229 5.86 15.87 -0.37
CA TRP A 229 4.66 16.08 0.45
C TRP A 229 4.46 14.90 1.39
N ASN A 230 4.02 15.15 2.62
CA ASN A 230 3.50 14.11 3.51
C ASN A 230 1.98 13.99 3.35
N GLY A 231 1.41 12.85 3.70
CA GLY A 231 -0.05 12.66 3.64
C GLY A 231 -0.84 13.75 4.38
N ILE A 232 -0.33 14.22 5.53
CA ILE A 232 -0.98 15.28 6.31
C ILE A 232 -1.06 16.62 5.56
N ASP A 233 -0.08 16.92 4.72
CA ASP A 233 -0.02 18.15 3.93
C ASP A 233 -1.11 18.19 2.85
N ILE A 234 -1.66 17.03 2.51
CA ILE A 234 -2.73 16.84 1.52
C ILE A 234 -4.02 16.29 2.16
N GLY A 235 -4.19 16.47 3.48
CA GLY A 235 -5.43 16.15 4.19
C GLY A 235 -5.65 14.67 4.52
N LEU A 236 -4.64 13.82 4.33
CA LEU A 236 -4.67 12.42 4.74
C LEU A 236 -4.16 12.26 6.18
N GLN A 237 -4.63 11.21 6.87
CA GLN A 237 -4.24 10.90 8.24
C GLN A 237 -3.40 9.62 8.27
N PRO A 238 -2.19 9.62 8.89
CA PRO A 238 -1.35 8.44 8.97
C PRO A 238 -2.06 7.31 9.71
N VAL A 239 -2.18 6.14 9.08
CA VAL A 239 -2.87 4.98 9.67
C VAL A 239 -1.96 4.19 10.61
N LEU A 240 -0.67 4.08 10.27
CA LEU A 240 0.32 3.37 11.09
C LEU A 240 0.86 4.26 12.21
N SER A 241 0.93 3.72 13.42
CA SER A 241 1.80 4.20 14.50
C SER A 241 2.67 3.05 14.98
N TRP A 242 3.95 3.05 14.60
CA TRP A 242 4.89 2.02 15.04
C TRP A 242 5.62 2.47 16.30
N ARG A 243 5.32 1.78 17.40
CA ARG A 243 5.76 2.15 18.74
C ARG A 243 6.63 1.07 19.37
N SER A 244 7.54 1.50 20.23
CA SER A 244 8.31 0.66 21.13
C SER A 244 8.56 1.38 22.45
N GLU A 245 9.47 0.88 23.27
CA GLU A 245 9.85 1.48 24.55
C GLU A 245 11.37 1.43 24.77
N ILE A 246 11.86 2.31 25.63
CA ILE A 246 13.22 2.22 26.18
C ILE A 246 13.31 0.98 27.07
N VAL A 247 14.23 0.07 26.79
CA VAL A 247 14.48 -1.13 27.59
C VAL A 247 15.77 -1.06 28.41
N ALA A 248 16.65 -0.12 28.09
CA ALA A 248 17.84 0.15 28.88
C ALA A 248 18.34 1.58 28.67
N THR A 249 19.08 2.11 29.65
CA THR A 249 19.73 3.41 29.56
C THR A 249 21.22 3.28 29.87
N ARG A 250 22.04 4.14 29.28
CA ARG A 250 23.49 4.19 29.46
C ARG A 250 23.94 5.64 29.62
N GLN A 251 24.99 5.84 30.42
CA GLN A 251 25.74 7.09 30.43
C GLN A 251 27.05 6.82 29.70
N LEU A 252 27.39 7.67 28.74
CA LEU A 252 28.65 7.61 28.03
C LEU A 252 29.49 8.84 28.34
N GLN A 253 30.79 8.65 28.49
CA GLN A 253 31.77 9.72 28.55
C GLN A 253 32.24 10.11 27.15
N ALA A 254 32.82 11.31 27.02
CA ALA A 254 33.44 11.73 25.77
C ALA A 254 34.53 10.73 25.34
N GLY A 255 34.49 10.30 24.06
CA GLY A 255 35.43 9.33 23.50
C GLY A 255 34.99 7.86 23.59
N GLU A 256 33.91 7.54 24.31
CA GLU A 256 33.38 6.16 24.34
C GLU A 256 32.63 5.82 23.05
N TRP A 257 32.76 4.55 22.62
CA TRP A 257 32.18 4.05 21.36
C TRP A 257 30.87 3.30 21.58
N LEU A 258 29.97 3.38 20.59
CA LEU A 258 28.65 2.76 20.63
C LEU A 258 28.42 1.79 19.46
N GLY A 259 27.86 0.62 19.78
CA GLY A 259 27.29 -0.31 18.80
C GLY A 259 28.30 -1.05 17.94
N TYR A 260 27.77 -1.79 16.96
CA TYR A 260 28.59 -2.65 16.09
C TYR A 260 29.60 -1.85 15.26
N GLY A 261 30.83 -2.33 15.24
CA GLY A 261 31.93 -1.73 14.49
C GLY A 261 32.39 -0.38 15.03
N ALA A 262 31.95 0.00 16.25
CA ALA A 262 32.27 1.31 16.84
C ALA A 262 31.97 2.47 15.87
N ALA A 263 30.80 2.42 15.22
CA ALA A 263 30.45 3.36 14.16
C ALA A 263 30.12 4.78 14.67
N TRP A 264 29.92 4.95 15.97
CA TRP A 264 29.66 6.24 16.59
C TRP A 264 30.46 6.38 17.88
N GLN A 265 31.10 7.53 18.06
CA GLN A 265 31.84 7.92 19.27
C GLN A 265 31.12 9.08 19.94
N ALA A 266 30.96 9.03 21.26
CA ALA A 266 30.38 10.11 22.03
C ALA A 266 31.26 11.36 21.95
N PRO A 267 30.80 12.48 21.34
CA PRO A 267 31.61 13.69 21.24
C PRO A 267 31.71 14.42 22.59
N VAL A 268 30.71 14.22 23.46
CA VAL A 268 30.61 14.77 24.82
C VAL A 268 29.98 13.72 25.73
N ALA A 269 30.03 13.94 27.03
CA ALA A 269 29.28 13.10 27.97
C ALA A 269 27.78 13.20 27.65
N CYS A 270 27.13 12.05 27.45
CA CYS A 270 25.76 11.98 26.96
C CYS A 270 25.00 10.79 27.54
N ARG A 271 23.66 10.87 27.50
CA ARG A 271 22.78 9.78 27.93
C ARG A 271 22.19 9.09 26.71
N VAL A 272 22.22 7.76 26.70
CA VAL A 272 21.75 6.94 25.59
C VAL A 272 20.64 6.01 26.05
N GLY A 273 19.59 5.89 25.24
CA GLY A 273 18.53 4.90 25.40
C GLY A 273 18.71 3.74 24.44
N VAL A 274 18.32 2.54 24.86
CA VAL A 274 18.23 1.34 24.02
C VAL A 274 16.75 1.03 23.81
N VAL A 275 16.32 0.95 22.55
CA VAL A 275 14.93 0.70 22.16
C VAL A 275 14.78 -0.76 21.71
N ALA A 276 13.68 -1.42 22.07
CA ALA A 276 13.40 -2.80 21.66
C ALA A 276 12.86 -2.93 20.22
N ALA A 277 13.58 -2.36 19.26
CA ALA A 277 13.27 -2.46 17.83
C ALA A 277 14.56 -2.48 17.00
N GLY A 278 14.59 -3.25 15.92
CA GLY A 278 15.73 -3.33 15.02
C GLY A 278 15.36 -3.82 13.63
N TYR A 279 16.37 -4.14 12.81
CA TYR A 279 16.13 -4.54 11.42
C TYR A 279 15.42 -5.89 11.27
N GLY A 280 15.51 -6.77 12.28
CA GLY A 280 14.71 -8.00 12.32
C GLY A 280 13.22 -7.74 12.51
N ASP A 281 12.82 -6.53 12.93
CA ASP A 281 11.42 -6.08 12.99
C ASP A 281 10.97 -5.41 11.70
N GLY A 282 11.90 -5.12 10.80
CA GLY A 282 11.68 -4.34 9.59
C GLY A 282 12.21 -2.90 9.65
N TYR A 283 12.77 -2.44 10.77
CA TYR A 283 13.29 -1.08 10.86
C TYR A 283 14.56 -0.96 10.00
N PRO A 284 14.62 -0.12 8.96
CA PRO A 284 15.69 -0.20 7.99
C PRO A 284 17.07 0.01 8.61
N ARG A 285 17.97 -0.95 8.41
CA ARG A 285 19.35 -0.89 8.92
C ARG A 285 20.12 0.38 8.48
N PRO A 286 19.93 0.93 7.26
CA PRO A 286 20.61 2.16 6.85
C PRO A 286 20.11 3.44 7.54
N LEU A 287 19.03 3.39 8.33
CA LEU A 287 18.64 4.49 9.22
C LEU A 287 19.55 4.53 10.45
N GLU A 288 20.77 5.03 10.24
CA GLU A 288 21.82 5.15 11.27
C GLU A 288 21.70 6.47 12.04
N THR A 289 22.80 6.95 12.64
CA THR A 289 22.90 8.20 13.42
C THR A 289 22.15 9.37 12.78
N ASP A 290 21.55 10.22 13.61
CA ASP A 290 20.79 11.42 13.20
C ASP A 290 19.45 11.13 12.52
N THR A 291 18.94 9.89 12.56
CA THR A 291 17.57 9.61 12.11
C THR A 291 16.58 10.11 13.15
N ASP A 292 15.62 10.94 12.71
CA ASP A 292 14.56 11.46 13.57
C ASP A 292 13.82 10.32 14.27
N ILE A 293 13.49 10.53 15.54
CA ILE A 293 12.69 9.62 16.37
C ILE A 293 12.04 10.40 17.51
N VAL A 294 10.93 9.92 18.05
CA VAL A 294 10.24 10.58 19.17
C VAL A 294 10.27 9.69 20.41
N VAL A 295 10.77 10.21 21.52
CA VAL A 295 10.87 9.52 22.81
C VAL A 295 10.18 10.36 23.87
N ALA A 296 9.24 9.76 24.63
CA ALA A 296 8.44 10.46 25.64
C ALA A 296 7.79 11.76 25.12
N GLY A 297 7.34 11.75 23.86
CA GLY A 297 6.73 12.90 23.19
C GLY A 297 7.72 13.98 22.71
N GLN A 298 9.03 13.79 22.91
CA GLN A 298 10.06 14.75 22.51
C GLN A 298 10.85 14.21 21.31
N LYS A 299 11.06 15.06 20.30
CA LYS A 299 11.91 14.73 19.15
C LYS A 299 13.37 14.60 19.58
N THR A 300 14.03 13.56 19.09
CA THR A 300 15.46 13.30 19.24
C THR A 300 15.95 12.52 18.01
N ARG A 301 17.12 11.89 18.11
CA ARG A 301 17.76 11.13 17.04
C ARG A 301 18.20 9.75 17.47
N THR A 302 18.35 8.86 16.50
CA THR A 302 19.07 7.59 16.66
C THR A 302 20.58 7.82 16.71
N LEU A 303 21.30 6.87 17.31
CA LEU A 303 22.75 6.87 17.45
C LEU A 303 23.35 5.56 16.95
N GLY A 304 24.43 5.64 16.17
CA GLY A 304 25.14 4.48 15.67
C GLY A 304 24.30 3.60 14.75
N ARG A 305 24.70 2.33 14.62
CA ARG A 305 24.05 1.36 13.73
C ARG A 305 22.84 0.69 14.38
N VAL A 306 21.79 0.49 13.60
CA VAL A 306 20.66 -0.36 13.96
C VAL A 306 21.10 -1.83 14.03
N SER A 307 20.77 -2.50 15.13
CA SER A 307 21.02 -3.94 15.34
C SER A 307 19.78 -4.77 14.97
N MET A 308 19.86 -6.09 15.08
CA MET A 308 18.74 -6.98 14.70
C MET A 308 17.48 -6.69 15.52
N ASP A 309 17.64 -6.49 16.83
CA ASP A 309 16.51 -6.41 17.76
C ASP A 309 16.47 -5.10 18.56
N MET A 310 17.50 -4.26 18.39
CA MET A 310 17.69 -3.04 19.17
C MET A 310 18.28 -1.90 18.34
N LEU A 311 17.99 -0.67 18.74
CA LEU A 311 18.61 0.55 18.26
C LEU A 311 18.88 1.50 19.43
N PHE A 312 19.78 2.46 19.23
CA PHE A 312 20.11 3.46 20.22
C PHE A 312 19.49 4.81 19.90
N VAL A 313 19.11 5.56 20.92
CA VAL A 313 18.57 6.92 20.82
C VAL A 313 19.28 7.87 21.77
N ASP A 314 19.40 9.14 21.36
CA ASP A 314 19.97 10.20 22.17
C ASP A 314 18.96 10.67 23.23
N LEU A 315 19.31 10.53 24.50
CA LEU A 315 18.50 10.97 25.64
C LEU A 315 19.13 12.16 26.37
N THR A 316 20.17 12.80 25.81
CA THR A 316 20.91 13.88 26.48
C THR A 316 20.02 15.04 26.88
N HIS A 317 19.01 15.35 26.06
CA HIS A 317 18.04 16.42 26.30
C HIS A 317 16.60 15.91 26.45
N VAL A 318 16.41 14.59 26.58
CA VAL A 318 15.08 13.98 26.70
C VAL A 318 14.91 13.35 28.08
N GLN A 319 13.91 13.82 28.81
CA GLN A 319 13.51 13.24 30.09
C GLN A 319 12.70 11.96 29.84
N ALA A 320 13.40 10.83 29.79
CA ALA A 320 12.82 9.50 29.58
C ALA A 320 13.61 8.45 30.38
N ASP A 321 12.96 7.39 30.82
CA ASP A 321 13.61 6.23 31.45
C ASP A 321 13.10 4.90 30.86
N ILE A 322 13.57 3.76 31.36
CA ILE A 322 13.06 2.43 31.00
C ILE A 322 11.52 2.42 31.06
N GLY A 323 10.88 1.90 30.01
CA GLY A 323 9.43 1.89 29.81
C GLY A 323 8.87 3.14 29.12
N SER A 324 9.69 4.17 28.89
CA SER A 324 9.22 5.36 28.16
C SER A 324 8.90 5.03 26.71
N ALA A 325 7.74 5.50 26.25
CA ALA A 325 7.27 5.26 24.89
C ALA A 325 8.19 5.89 23.84
N VAL A 326 8.38 5.15 22.75
CA VAL A 326 9.16 5.54 21.57
C VAL A 326 8.29 5.38 20.33
N HIS A 327 8.19 6.41 19.49
CA HIS A 327 7.56 6.33 18.18
C HIS A 327 8.64 6.25 17.11
N LEU A 328 8.69 5.11 16.44
CA LEU A 328 9.69 4.77 15.42
C LEU A 328 9.34 5.40 14.07
N MET A 329 8.06 5.32 13.69
CA MET A 329 7.52 5.94 12.47
C MET A 329 5.98 6.01 12.50
N GLY A 330 5.42 6.89 11.68
CA GLY A 330 3.99 7.07 11.54
C GLY A 330 3.41 8.08 12.55
N ALA A 331 2.15 7.90 12.94
CA ALA A 331 1.46 8.84 13.83
C ALA A 331 2.20 9.00 15.17
N GLY A 332 2.49 10.26 15.53
CA GLY A 332 3.25 10.63 16.73
C GLY A 332 4.78 10.48 16.61
N GLY A 333 5.28 10.01 15.46
CA GLY A 333 6.71 9.88 15.16
C GLY A 333 7.09 10.58 13.85
N PRO A 334 8.29 10.26 13.31
CA PRO A 334 8.67 10.64 11.95
C PRO A 334 7.71 10.06 10.91
N THR A 335 7.45 10.80 9.82
CA THR A 335 6.58 10.30 8.75
C THR A 335 7.26 9.17 7.97
N LEU A 336 6.47 8.30 7.35
CA LEU A 336 7.05 7.25 6.50
C LEU A 336 7.72 7.89 5.28
N GLU A 337 7.16 8.99 4.78
CA GLU A 337 7.71 9.80 3.70
C GLU A 337 9.08 10.39 4.04
N SER A 338 9.26 10.97 5.24
CA SER A 338 10.54 11.55 5.64
C SER A 338 11.63 10.48 5.77
N LEU A 339 11.28 9.31 6.31
CA LEU A 339 12.21 8.19 6.45
C LEU A 339 12.52 7.53 5.10
N ALA A 340 11.52 7.38 4.23
CA ALA A 340 11.71 6.83 2.89
C ALA A 340 12.61 7.74 2.03
N SER A 341 12.42 9.06 2.11
CA SER A 341 13.27 10.04 1.43
C SER A 341 14.74 9.89 1.82
N ARG A 342 15.02 9.69 3.11
CA ARG A 342 16.38 9.44 3.61
C ARG A 342 17.01 8.15 3.09
N LEU A 343 16.18 7.17 2.73
CA LEU A 343 16.61 5.89 2.18
C LEU A 343 16.57 5.85 0.65
N GLU A 344 16.27 6.97 0.00
CA GLU A 344 16.07 7.06 -1.46
C GLU A 344 15.06 6.02 -1.97
N THR A 345 13.99 5.81 -1.21
CA THR A 345 12.92 4.88 -1.52
C THR A 345 11.53 5.52 -1.38
N ILE A 346 10.48 4.72 -1.50
CA ILE A 346 9.09 5.13 -1.43
C ILE A 346 8.43 4.75 -0.09
N PRO A 347 7.43 5.51 0.38
CA PRO A 347 6.80 5.30 1.69
C PRO A 347 6.20 3.90 1.88
N TYR A 348 5.68 3.29 0.82
CA TYR A 348 5.14 1.91 0.86
C TYR A 348 6.17 0.88 1.31
N GLU A 349 7.43 1.06 0.94
CA GLU A 349 8.46 0.10 1.29
C GLU A 349 8.66 0.04 2.80
N MET A 350 8.48 1.18 3.49
CA MET A 350 8.64 1.30 4.93
C MET A 350 7.63 0.43 5.70
N SER A 351 6.34 0.51 5.34
CA SER A 351 5.30 -0.27 6.01
C SER A 351 5.30 -1.74 5.59
N CYS A 352 5.58 -2.03 4.31
CA CYS A 352 5.67 -3.42 3.82
C CYS A 352 6.84 -4.22 4.42
N ARG A 353 7.88 -3.55 4.93
CA ARG A 353 9.03 -4.20 5.59
C ARG A 353 8.74 -4.70 7.00
N LEU A 354 7.66 -4.24 7.64
CA LEU A 354 7.27 -4.66 8.98
C LEU A 354 7.13 -6.18 9.07
N GLN A 355 7.93 -6.81 9.93
CA GLN A 355 7.97 -8.26 10.04
C GLN A 355 6.78 -8.82 10.82
N MET A 356 6.49 -10.11 10.66
CA MET A 356 5.40 -10.80 11.35
C MET A 356 5.54 -10.78 12.88
N ARG A 357 6.78 -10.70 13.39
CA ARG A 357 7.06 -10.63 14.82
C ARG A 357 6.64 -9.32 15.48
N VAL A 358 6.32 -8.29 14.69
CA VAL A 358 5.73 -7.04 15.17
C VAL A 358 4.21 -7.22 15.22
N PRO A 359 3.59 -7.31 16.42
CA PRO A 359 2.14 -7.45 16.52
C PRO A 359 1.48 -6.20 15.95
N ARG A 360 0.45 -6.43 15.15
CA ARG A 360 -0.43 -5.38 14.65
C ARG A 360 -1.70 -5.39 15.49
N ARG A 361 -2.18 -4.20 15.85
CA ARG A 361 -3.44 -4.06 16.60
C ARG A 361 -4.23 -2.89 16.07
N LEU A 362 -5.54 -3.04 16.10
CA LEU A 362 -6.44 -1.95 15.76
C LEU A 362 -6.48 -0.94 16.92
N GLY A 363 -6.21 0.32 16.61
CA GLY A 363 -6.36 1.47 17.49
C GLY A 363 -7.53 2.36 17.06
N PRO A 364 -7.87 3.38 17.87
CA PRO A 364 -8.92 4.33 17.56
C PRO A 364 -8.68 5.09 16.24
#